data_AF-M1ZNU4-F1
#
_entry.id   AF-M1ZNU4-F1
#
_cell.length_a   1.000
_cell.length_b   1.000
_cell.length_c   1.000
_cell.angle_alpha   90.00
_cell.angle_beta   90.00
_cell.angle_gamma   90.00
#
_symmetry.space_group_name_H-M   'P 1'
#
loop_
_entity.id
_entity.type
_entity.pdbx_description
1 polymer ?
#
loop_
_entity_poly.entity_id
_entity_poly.type
_entity_poly.pdbx_seq_one_letter_code
_entity_poly.pdbx_strand_id
1 'polypeptide(L)'
;MSYCEKCGTKLEDRDNFCKKCGTKVIKEHPKEKILEEITLEKENTSEEMDKPKEENNIDESTIVINSEDVHNELEKTYETMVKEKNKKSFSKEDYDEMEDVDFEEDDEDYGNKNKKILVFASIFIVVICFITAFLFKDNIMCNHYIKKASKEMSETEKIRNYNKALGYKYKDEIVNEIYETVKNTVDFEEKLSGVYKLKEGDRKKILNKVFIYKANDSFQKESYEECAKLLEKAKKNGYNIKNFPKYNELLTKLNTEDKKQFEDNSSGQYTYKNSNPTIGESYVNSLGNVYYKDHNEYNNLQGYIIPQSNQRYLTEDELKNYDKYTLDLIRNEIYARYGYAFKEEPFKSYFSNKNWYVKDESFKGSDSELNEHELKNIKLLLELSSKK
;
A
#
# COMPACT_ATOMS: atom_id res chain seq x y z
N MET A 1 15.93 2.57 -33.36
CA MET A 1 14.70 2.18 -32.63
C MET A 1 15.09 1.80 -31.22
N SER A 2 14.70 2.60 -30.23
CA SER A 2 14.98 2.40 -28.82
C SER A 2 13.92 1.52 -28.15
N TYR A 3 14.30 0.82 -27.09
CA TYR A 3 13.41 -0.04 -26.30
C TYR A 3 13.47 0.38 -24.84
N CYS A 4 12.36 0.21 -24.12
CA CYS A 4 12.30 0.53 -22.70
C CYS A 4 13.16 -0.46 -21.89
N GLU A 5 14.16 0.05 -21.16
CA GLU A 5 15.07 -0.75 -20.34
C GLU A 5 14.37 -1.54 -19.24
N LYS A 6 13.20 -1.08 -18.77
CA LYS A 6 12.46 -1.74 -17.70
C LYS A 6 11.52 -2.85 -18.18
N CYS A 7 10.97 -2.75 -19.38
CA CYS A 7 9.90 -3.67 -19.82
C CYS A 7 9.98 -4.12 -21.30
N GLY A 8 11.07 -3.78 -21.99
CA GLY A 8 11.35 -4.21 -23.37
C GLY A 8 10.39 -3.68 -24.43
N THR A 9 9.49 -2.77 -24.07
CA THR A 9 8.52 -2.21 -25.03
C THR A 9 9.21 -1.27 -25.99
N LYS A 10 8.93 -1.43 -27.28
CA LYS A 10 9.43 -0.55 -28.34
C LYS A 10 9.00 0.88 -28.07
N LEU A 11 9.95 1.81 -28.12
CA LEU A 11 9.72 3.24 -27.92
C LEU A 11 9.72 3.93 -29.29
N GLU A 12 8.85 4.91 -29.45
CA GLU A 12 8.94 5.84 -30.58
C GLU A 12 9.94 6.95 -30.24
N ASP A 13 10.58 7.55 -31.26
CA ASP A 13 11.63 8.57 -31.08
C ASP A 13 11.15 9.81 -30.29
N ARG A 14 9.82 10.00 -30.17
CA ARG A 14 9.15 11.11 -29.47
C ARG A 14 8.71 10.76 -28.04
N ASP A 15 8.85 9.51 -27.60
CA ASP A 15 8.38 9.09 -26.29
C ASP A 15 9.35 9.54 -25.18
N ASN A 16 8.84 10.36 -24.24
CA ASN A 16 9.58 10.79 -23.03
C ASN A 16 9.42 9.79 -21.87
N PHE A 17 8.39 8.95 -21.94
CA PHE A 17 8.07 7.90 -20.98
C PHE A 17 7.57 6.66 -21.71
N CYS A 18 7.87 5.48 -21.19
CA CYS A 18 7.38 4.22 -21.72
C CYS A 18 5.86 4.12 -21.55
N LYS A 19 5.12 4.00 -22.67
CA LYS A 19 3.66 3.85 -22.68
C LYS A 19 3.12 2.62 -21.95
N LYS A 20 3.96 1.59 -21.70
CA LYS A 20 3.56 0.34 -21.03
C LYS A 20 3.83 0.35 -19.51
N CYS A 21 4.99 0.85 -19.07
CA CYS A 21 5.40 0.76 -17.66
C CYS A 21 5.71 2.09 -16.99
N GLY A 22 5.58 3.21 -17.71
CA GLY A 22 5.79 4.57 -17.18
C GLY A 22 7.24 4.98 -16.99
N THR A 23 8.22 4.11 -17.26
CA THR A 23 9.65 4.42 -17.10
C THR A 23 10.07 5.58 -17.98
N LYS A 24 10.72 6.60 -17.40
CA LYS A 24 11.27 7.74 -18.13
C LYS A 24 12.36 7.28 -19.10
N VAL A 25 12.30 7.74 -20.33
CA VAL A 25 13.31 7.42 -21.35
C VAL A 25 14.46 8.42 -21.22
N ILE A 26 15.65 7.94 -20.87
CA ILE A 26 16.86 8.74 -20.83
C ILE A 26 17.44 8.74 -22.25
N LYS A 27 17.39 9.88 -22.94
CA LYS A 27 18.00 10.04 -24.26
C LYS A 27 19.42 10.56 -24.05
N GLU A 28 20.42 9.74 -24.29
CA GLU A 28 21.80 10.22 -24.36
C GLU A 28 21.96 11.11 -25.60
N HIS A 29 22.33 12.38 -25.39
CA HIS A 29 22.72 13.26 -26.48
C HIS A 29 24.05 12.77 -27.07
N PRO A 30 24.20 12.69 -28.41
CA PRO A 30 25.49 12.36 -29.02
C PRO A 30 26.53 13.40 -28.63
N LYS A 31 27.68 12.94 -28.12
CA LYS A 31 28.85 13.78 -27.83
C LYS A 31 29.33 14.45 -29.11
N GLU A 32 29.15 15.76 -29.19
CA GLU A 32 29.75 16.58 -30.23
C GLU A 32 31.24 16.75 -29.92
N LYS A 33 32.05 16.46 -30.93
CA LYS A 33 33.50 16.50 -30.93
C LYS A 33 33.95 17.95 -31.05
N ILE A 34 34.42 18.55 -29.96
CA ILE A 34 35.24 19.76 -30.02
C ILE A 34 36.52 19.48 -29.24
N LEU A 35 37.59 19.33 -30.02
CA LEU A 35 38.97 19.36 -29.58
C LEU A 35 39.42 20.81 -29.74
N GLU A 36 39.76 21.49 -28.65
CA GLU A 36 40.86 22.46 -28.62
C GLU A 36 41.26 22.74 -27.17
N GLU A 37 42.58 22.77 -27.01
CA GLU A 37 43.37 22.73 -25.78
C GLU A 37 43.24 23.99 -24.92
N ILE A 38 43.55 23.88 -23.62
CA ILE A 38 44.63 24.61 -22.92
C ILE A 38 44.68 24.13 -21.45
N THR A 39 45.71 23.30 -21.20
CA THR A 39 46.65 23.24 -20.04
C THR A 39 46.14 23.50 -18.62
N LEU A 40 46.29 22.50 -17.72
CA LEU A 40 47.32 22.42 -16.65
C LEU A 40 47.28 23.64 -15.72
N GLU A 41 46.89 23.47 -14.44
CA GLU A 41 47.86 23.13 -13.40
C GLU A 41 47.29 22.27 -12.26
N LYS A 42 48.20 21.43 -11.73
CA LYS A 42 48.10 20.65 -10.49
C LYS A 42 48.04 21.63 -9.31
N GLU A 43 47.50 21.28 -8.14
CA GLU A 43 48.30 20.66 -7.09
C GLU A 43 47.45 20.05 -5.95
N ASN A 44 47.96 18.94 -5.43
CA ASN A 44 47.59 18.32 -4.16
C ASN A 44 48.15 19.16 -3.00
N THR A 45 47.44 19.31 -1.88
CA THR A 45 47.97 18.90 -0.56
C THR A 45 46.88 18.83 0.51
N SER A 46 46.99 17.80 1.33
CA SER A 46 46.44 17.59 2.67
C SER A 46 47.10 18.50 3.71
N GLU A 47 46.35 18.97 4.73
CA GLU A 47 46.65 18.84 6.17
C GLU A 47 45.68 19.64 7.06
N GLU A 48 45.58 19.20 8.32
CA GLU A 48 44.62 19.51 9.39
C GLU A 48 44.81 20.84 10.13
N MET A 49 43.69 21.30 10.74
CA MET A 49 43.52 22.10 11.98
C MET A 49 44.04 23.55 12.07
N ASP A 50 43.14 24.54 12.15
CA ASP A 50 42.70 25.17 13.43
C ASP A 50 41.71 26.35 13.21
N LYS A 51 40.77 26.54 14.17
CA LYS A 51 39.78 27.64 14.26
C LYS A 51 40.44 28.93 14.77
N PRO A 52 39.94 30.18 14.52
CA PRO A 52 38.67 30.64 15.11
C PRO A 52 37.84 31.77 14.39
N LYS A 53 36.54 31.76 14.70
CA LYS A 53 35.56 32.87 14.94
C LYS A 53 35.11 33.86 13.83
N GLU A 54 33.76 33.94 13.73
CA GLU A 54 32.86 35.09 13.43
C GLU A 54 33.01 35.75 12.03
N GLU A 55 31.99 35.90 11.16
CA GLU A 55 30.60 36.36 11.34
C GLU A 55 29.73 36.07 10.08
N ASN A 56 28.44 35.79 10.32
CA ASN A 56 27.22 36.19 9.58
C ASN A 56 26.78 35.61 8.20
N ASN A 57 25.63 34.91 8.31
CA ASN A 57 24.44 34.87 7.44
C ASN A 57 24.39 33.96 6.19
N ILE A 58 23.63 32.86 6.26
CA ILE A 58 22.21 32.76 5.84
C ILE A 58 21.61 31.42 6.37
N ASP A 59 20.34 31.49 6.79
CA ASP A 59 19.56 30.63 7.67
C ASP A 59 18.92 29.39 7.01
N GLU A 60 19.15 28.21 7.59
CA GLU A 60 18.30 27.01 7.45
C GLU A 60 18.20 26.26 8.80
N SER A 61 16.97 26.23 9.34
CA SER A 61 16.37 25.25 10.27
C SER A 61 16.50 25.41 11.80
N THR A 62 15.38 25.05 12.45
CA THR A 62 15.12 24.68 13.86
C THR A 62 14.98 25.78 14.92
N ILE A 63 13.72 26.17 15.20
CA ILE A 63 13.32 26.65 16.53
C ILE A 63 12.85 25.43 17.33
N VAL A 64 13.69 25.03 18.29
CA VAL A 64 13.30 24.19 19.43
C VAL A 64 12.61 25.12 20.43
N ILE A 65 11.31 24.94 20.65
CA ILE A 65 10.60 25.61 21.74
C ILE A 65 10.71 24.71 22.97
N ASN A 66 11.38 25.22 24.00
CA ASN A 66 11.58 24.57 25.28
C ASN A 66 10.23 24.40 26.00
N SER A 67 9.90 23.16 26.39
CA SER A 67 8.58 22.81 26.94
C SER A 67 8.29 23.40 28.32
N GLU A 68 9.32 23.82 29.06
CA GLU A 68 9.19 24.38 30.41
C GLU A 68 8.59 25.79 30.42
N ASP A 69 8.91 26.63 29.42
CA ASP A 69 8.43 28.02 29.35
C ASP A 69 6.95 28.09 28.95
N VAL A 70 6.52 27.16 28.08
CA VAL A 70 5.12 27.01 27.67
C VAL A 70 4.27 26.47 28.84
N HIS A 71 4.83 25.57 29.66
CA HIS A 71 4.10 24.98 30.78
C HIS A 71 3.82 26.00 31.89
N ASN A 72 4.78 26.87 32.20
CA ASN A 72 4.63 27.92 33.22
C ASN A 72 3.61 29.01 32.82
N GLU A 73 3.48 29.29 31.52
CA GLU A 73 2.54 30.29 31.00
C GLU A 73 1.11 29.73 30.95
N LEU A 74 0.93 28.44 30.65
CA LEU A 74 -0.34 27.74 30.75
C LEU A 74 -0.83 27.60 32.20
N GLU A 75 0.06 27.35 33.15
CA GLU A 75 -0.29 27.16 34.56
C GLU A 75 -0.75 28.47 35.23
N LYS A 76 -0.10 29.60 34.92
CA LYS A 76 -0.60 30.93 35.32
C LYS A 76 -1.97 31.25 34.73
N THR A 77 -2.21 30.87 33.48
CA THR A 77 -3.51 31.09 32.82
C THR A 77 -4.60 30.23 33.45
N TYR A 78 -4.28 28.99 33.84
CA TYR A 78 -5.20 28.07 34.50
C TYR A 78 -5.55 28.50 35.94
N GLU A 79 -4.56 28.94 36.74
CA GLU A 79 -4.82 29.45 38.09
C GLU A 79 -5.70 30.71 38.10
N THR A 80 -5.55 31.55 37.07
CA THR A 80 -6.37 32.76 36.92
C THR A 80 -7.83 32.41 36.60
N MET A 81 -8.05 31.41 35.74
CA MET A 81 -9.39 30.90 35.42
C MET A 81 -10.06 30.15 36.57
N VAL A 82 -9.29 29.47 37.43
CA VAL A 82 -9.82 28.76 38.62
C VAL A 82 -10.22 29.75 39.73
N LYS A 83 -9.47 30.84 39.91
CA LYS A 83 -9.83 31.91 40.87
C LYS A 83 -11.11 32.67 40.48
N GLU A 84 -11.37 32.85 39.18
CA GLU A 84 -12.63 33.47 38.71
C GLU A 84 -13.85 32.55 38.85
N LYS A 85 -13.65 31.23 38.74
CA LYS A 85 -14.75 30.24 38.87
C LYS A 85 -15.23 30.03 40.31
N ASN A 86 -14.37 30.26 41.30
CA ASN A 86 -14.71 30.09 42.72
C ASN A 86 -15.43 31.30 43.36
N LYS A 87 -15.76 32.35 42.59
CA LYS A 87 -16.51 33.51 43.11
C LYS A 87 -18.02 33.50 42.81
N LYS A 88 -18.53 32.46 42.16
CA LYS A 88 -19.98 32.25 41.94
C LYS A 88 -20.35 30.76 42.02
N SER A 89 -20.31 30.22 43.23
CA SER A 89 -21.14 29.09 43.62
C SER A 89 -22.31 29.64 44.44
N PHE A 90 -23.54 29.53 43.93
CA PHE A 90 -24.74 29.72 44.76
C PHE A 90 -25.47 28.39 44.81
N SER A 91 -25.60 27.87 46.03
CA SER A 91 -26.26 26.63 46.41
C SER A 91 -27.79 26.76 46.29
N LYS A 92 -28.46 25.60 46.41
CA LYS A 92 -29.86 25.35 46.08
C LYS A 92 -30.69 25.21 47.36
N GLU A 93 -30.77 26.27 48.13
CA GLU A 93 -31.65 26.47 49.28
C GLU A 93 -32.10 27.95 49.21
N ASP A 94 -33.29 28.30 49.72
CA ASP A 94 -33.91 29.64 49.76
C ASP A 94 -34.96 29.97 48.67
N TYR A 95 -35.80 29.00 48.27
CA TYR A 95 -37.00 29.28 47.47
C TYR A 95 -38.33 29.26 48.24
N ASP A 96 -38.31 29.16 49.57
CA ASP A 96 -39.51 29.15 50.40
C ASP A 96 -39.45 30.22 51.51
N GLU A 97 -39.67 31.49 51.15
CA GLU A 97 -40.32 32.49 52.03
C GLU A 97 -40.59 33.77 51.24
N MET A 98 -41.77 33.84 50.62
CA MET A 98 -42.35 35.09 50.14
C MET A 98 -43.70 35.26 50.86
N GLU A 99 -43.63 35.67 52.13
CA GLU A 99 -44.71 36.35 52.83
C GLU A 99 -44.28 37.80 53.10
N ASP A 100 -45.12 38.71 52.62
CA ASP A 100 -45.44 40.04 53.16
C ASP A 100 -44.32 41.07 53.35
N VAL A 101 -44.14 41.97 52.36
CA VAL A 101 -43.89 43.40 52.61
C VAL A 101 -44.50 44.25 51.48
N ASP A 102 -45.61 44.93 51.78
CA ASP A 102 -46.09 46.12 51.05
C ASP A 102 -45.08 47.26 51.20
N PHE A 103 -44.72 47.99 50.13
CA PHE A 103 -44.88 49.47 50.04
C PHE A 103 -44.32 50.10 48.74
N GLU A 104 -45.18 50.97 48.20
CA GLU A 104 -44.99 52.21 47.42
C GLU A 104 -44.43 52.23 45.98
N GLU A 105 -45.31 52.71 45.09
CA GLU A 105 -45.04 53.26 43.76
C GLU A 105 -44.24 54.56 43.90
N ASP A 106 -43.06 54.63 43.29
CA ASP A 106 -42.44 55.91 42.90
C ASP A 106 -41.96 55.82 41.45
N ASP A 107 -42.63 56.56 40.59
CA ASP A 107 -42.30 56.79 39.18
C ASP A 107 -41.07 57.71 39.08
N GLU A 108 -39.90 57.18 38.72
CA GLU A 108 -38.79 58.01 38.20
C GLU A 108 -38.21 57.51 36.86
N ASP A 109 -38.19 58.46 35.92
CA ASP A 109 -37.68 58.40 34.54
C ASP A 109 -36.19 58.03 34.45
N TYR A 110 -35.88 56.74 34.58
CA TYR A 110 -34.54 56.18 34.37
C TYR A 110 -34.34 55.62 32.95
N GLY A 111 -33.90 56.50 32.04
CA GLY A 111 -32.78 56.20 31.12
C GLY A 111 -33.03 55.28 29.92
N ASN A 112 -33.65 55.81 28.87
CA ASN A 112 -33.83 55.19 27.54
C ASN A 112 -32.52 54.62 26.91
N LYS A 113 -31.34 55.15 27.26
CA LYS A 113 -30.03 54.65 26.75
C LYS A 113 -29.59 53.32 27.35
N ASN A 114 -29.82 53.08 28.64
CA ASN A 114 -29.36 51.86 29.33
C ASN A 114 -30.27 50.65 29.02
N LYS A 115 -31.58 50.88 28.85
CA LYS A 115 -32.51 49.87 28.32
C LYS A 115 -32.13 49.43 26.90
N LYS A 116 -31.71 50.36 26.03
CA LYS A 116 -31.24 50.03 24.67
C LYS A 116 -29.97 49.17 24.70
N ILE A 117 -28.99 49.48 25.55
CA ILE A 117 -27.76 48.67 25.68
C ILE A 117 -28.07 47.24 26.17
N LEU A 118 -28.97 47.09 27.16
CA LEU A 118 -29.43 45.78 27.64
C LEU A 118 -30.14 44.96 26.55
N VAL A 119 -30.97 45.61 25.73
CA VAL A 119 -31.64 44.97 24.58
C VAL A 119 -30.64 44.58 23.50
N PHE A 120 -29.64 45.40 23.20
CA PHE A 120 -28.59 45.03 22.23
C PHE A 120 -27.71 43.89 22.74
N ALA A 121 -27.37 43.87 24.03
CA ALA A 121 -26.61 42.78 24.64
C ALA A 121 -27.39 41.46 24.63
N SER A 122 -28.69 41.48 24.91
CA SER A 122 -29.52 40.26 24.87
C SER A 122 -29.68 39.72 23.44
N ILE A 123 -29.87 40.59 22.45
CA ILE A 123 -29.89 40.20 21.03
C ILE A 123 -28.55 39.59 20.62
N PHE A 124 -27.43 40.19 21.04
CA PHE A 124 -26.09 39.69 20.72
C PHE A 124 -25.82 38.30 21.31
N ILE A 125 -26.25 38.04 22.56
CA ILE A 125 -26.16 36.73 23.19
C ILE A 125 -26.98 35.70 22.41
N VAL A 126 -28.21 36.03 22.02
CA VAL A 126 -29.06 35.13 21.21
C VAL A 126 -28.40 34.83 19.87
N VAL A 127 -27.84 35.84 19.20
CA VAL A 127 -27.11 35.64 17.93
C VAL A 127 -25.88 34.75 18.11
N ILE A 128 -25.10 34.92 19.19
CA ILE A 128 -23.98 34.03 19.51
C ILE A 128 -24.46 32.60 19.76
N CYS A 129 -25.56 32.41 20.49
CA CYS A 129 -26.16 31.10 20.70
C CYS A 129 -26.62 30.45 19.38
N PHE A 130 -27.19 31.23 18.46
CA PHE A 130 -27.56 30.75 17.13
C PHE A 130 -26.34 30.40 16.28
N ILE A 131 -25.29 31.23 16.28
CA ILE A 131 -24.04 30.98 15.57
C ILE A 131 -23.37 29.73 16.11
N THR A 132 -23.24 29.59 17.44
CA THR A 132 -22.64 28.40 18.06
C THR A 132 -23.45 27.14 17.76
N ALA A 133 -24.78 27.17 17.89
CA ALA A 133 -25.65 26.05 17.51
C ALA A 133 -25.47 25.66 16.03
N PHE A 134 -25.34 26.65 15.15
CA PHE A 134 -25.07 26.43 13.73
C PHE A 134 -23.70 25.77 13.49
N LEU A 135 -22.64 26.23 14.17
CA LEU A 135 -21.29 25.67 14.06
C LEU A 135 -21.21 24.22 14.58
N PHE A 136 -22.00 23.86 15.59
CA PHE A 136 -22.00 22.51 16.15
C PHE A 136 -23.00 21.55 15.50
N LYS A 137 -23.93 22.06 14.67
CA LYS A 137 -24.99 21.27 14.04
C LYS A 137 -24.48 20.01 13.36
N ASP A 138 -23.45 20.13 12.53
CA ASP A 138 -22.94 18.99 11.76
C ASP A 138 -22.28 17.93 12.65
N ASN A 139 -21.57 18.36 13.71
CA ASN A 139 -21.01 17.44 14.70
C ASN A 139 -22.11 16.69 15.47
N ILE A 140 -23.16 17.40 15.88
CA ILE A 140 -24.30 16.84 16.61
C ILE A 140 -25.03 15.82 15.72
N MET A 141 -25.35 16.20 14.48
CA MET A 141 -26.06 15.33 13.54
C MET A 141 -25.21 14.12 13.14
N CYS A 142 -23.91 14.31 12.90
CA CYS A 142 -22.97 13.22 12.64
C CYS A 142 -22.99 12.17 13.77
N ASN A 143 -22.81 12.61 15.02
CA ASN A 143 -22.82 11.72 16.18
C ASN A 143 -24.19 11.08 16.42
N HIS A 144 -25.28 11.80 16.15
CA HIS A 144 -26.63 11.23 16.21
C HIS A 144 -26.77 10.03 15.28
N TYR A 145 -26.32 10.15 14.02
CA TYR A 145 -26.42 9.05 13.06
C TYR A 145 -25.47 7.89 13.36
N ILE A 146 -24.27 8.14 13.91
CA ILE A 146 -23.38 7.08 14.41
C ILE A 146 -24.08 6.27 15.51
N LYS A 147 -24.61 6.96 16.54
CA LYS A 147 -25.35 6.31 17.63
C LYS A 147 -26.63 5.62 17.18
N LYS A 148 -27.26 6.13 16.10
CA LYS A 148 -28.42 5.48 15.51
C LYS A 148 -27.99 4.18 14.83
N ALA A 149 -26.93 4.21 14.02
CA ALA A 149 -26.38 3.02 13.37
C ALA A 149 -26.04 1.92 14.38
N SER A 150 -25.39 2.25 15.50
CA SER A 150 -25.00 1.26 16.52
C SER A 150 -26.18 0.53 17.17
N LYS A 151 -27.41 1.08 17.08
CA LYS A 151 -28.64 0.45 17.58
C LYS A 151 -29.37 -0.37 16.53
N GLU A 152 -29.02 -0.23 15.26
CA GLU A 152 -29.65 -0.99 14.18
C GLU A 152 -29.13 -2.44 14.19
N MET A 153 -30.02 -3.40 13.95
CA MET A 153 -29.63 -4.80 13.81
C MET A 153 -29.18 -5.12 12.37
N SER A 154 -29.79 -4.48 11.37
CA SER A 154 -29.49 -4.70 9.96
C SER A 154 -28.27 -3.91 9.49
N GLU A 155 -27.34 -4.57 8.80
CA GLU A 155 -26.18 -3.93 8.16
C GLU A 155 -26.59 -2.87 7.14
N THR A 156 -27.71 -3.09 6.43
CA THR A 156 -28.24 -2.12 5.45
C THR A 156 -28.68 -0.83 6.13
N GLU A 157 -29.35 -0.93 7.28
CA GLU A 157 -29.75 0.25 8.06
C GLU A 157 -28.55 0.92 8.74
N LYS A 158 -27.56 0.15 9.20
CA LYS A 158 -26.26 0.68 9.65
C LYS A 158 -25.60 1.53 8.56
N ILE A 159 -25.43 0.96 7.36
CA ILE A 159 -24.85 1.64 6.18
C ILE A 159 -25.63 2.89 5.82
N ARG A 160 -26.96 2.84 5.83
CA ARG A 160 -27.80 4.02 5.57
C ARG A 160 -27.52 5.14 6.58
N ASN A 161 -27.39 4.81 7.86
CA ASN A 161 -27.06 5.78 8.90
C ASN A 161 -25.61 6.29 8.77
N TYR A 162 -24.63 5.44 8.42
CA TYR A 162 -23.27 5.89 8.15
C TYR A 162 -23.19 6.84 6.94
N ASN A 163 -23.94 6.59 5.86
CA ASN A 163 -24.07 7.52 4.74
C ASN A 163 -24.63 8.89 5.19
N LYS A 164 -25.58 8.90 6.12
CA LYS A 164 -26.08 10.16 6.70
C LYS A 164 -24.98 10.84 7.52
N ALA A 165 -24.31 10.11 8.41
CA ALA A 165 -23.22 10.63 9.26
C ALA A 165 -22.07 11.26 8.45
N LEU A 166 -21.57 10.54 7.43
CA LEU A 166 -20.54 11.03 6.50
C LEU A 166 -20.98 12.27 5.73
N GLY A 167 -22.30 12.47 5.58
CA GLY A 167 -22.90 13.64 4.96
C GLY A 167 -22.76 14.92 5.76
N TYR A 168 -22.65 14.81 7.08
CA TYR A 168 -22.44 15.96 7.97
C TYR A 168 -20.95 16.14 8.25
N LYS A 169 -20.25 15.06 8.59
CA LYS A 169 -18.81 15.11 8.87
C LYS A 169 -18.13 13.80 8.53
N TYR A 170 -17.04 13.89 7.79
CA TYR A 170 -16.19 12.74 7.50
C TYR A 170 -15.28 12.46 8.70
N LYS A 171 -15.31 11.24 9.24
CA LYS A 171 -14.49 10.79 10.38
C LYS A 171 -13.97 9.38 10.13
N ASP A 172 -12.72 9.12 10.52
CA ASP A 172 -12.10 7.79 10.39
C ASP A 172 -12.79 6.73 11.26
N GLU A 173 -13.38 7.14 12.38
CA GLU A 173 -14.26 6.30 13.19
C GLU A 173 -15.39 5.68 12.36
N ILE A 174 -16.05 6.48 11.50
CA ILE A 174 -17.14 5.98 10.64
C ILE A 174 -16.59 4.99 9.60
N VAL A 175 -15.40 5.24 9.06
CA VAL A 175 -14.73 4.35 8.11
C VAL A 175 -14.46 2.98 8.77
N ASN A 176 -14.01 2.98 10.02
CA ASN A 176 -13.80 1.75 10.79
C ASN A 176 -15.11 1.02 11.09
N GLU A 177 -16.15 1.74 11.50
CA GLU A 177 -17.49 1.19 11.75
C GLU A 177 -18.10 0.53 10.50
N ILE A 178 -17.89 1.15 9.32
CA ILE A 178 -18.28 0.55 8.04
C ILE A 178 -17.54 -0.77 7.82
N TYR A 179 -16.22 -0.79 8.03
CA TYR A 179 -15.43 -2.03 7.92
C TYR A 179 -15.96 -3.13 8.86
N GLU A 180 -16.18 -2.80 10.14
CA GLU A 180 -16.70 -3.74 11.14
C GLU A 180 -18.07 -4.30 10.75
N THR A 181 -18.91 -3.47 10.13
CA THR A 181 -20.23 -3.87 9.65
C THR A 181 -20.15 -4.83 8.46
N VAL A 182 -19.22 -4.63 7.52
CA VAL A 182 -19.20 -5.40 6.26
C VAL A 182 -18.25 -6.60 6.29
N LYS A 183 -17.26 -6.67 7.20
CA LYS A 183 -16.18 -7.67 7.14
C LYS A 183 -16.66 -9.13 7.14
N ASN A 184 -17.78 -9.40 7.82
CA ASN A 184 -18.34 -10.75 7.95
C ASN A 184 -19.43 -11.05 6.92
N THR A 185 -19.88 -10.08 6.11
CA THR A 185 -20.96 -10.32 5.17
C THR A 185 -20.44 -11.01 3.89
N VAL A 186 -21.31 -11.77 3.24
CA VAL A 186 -20.98 -12.46 1.97
C VAL A 186 -20.97 -11.45 0.83
N ASP A 187 -21.90 -10.52 0.84
CA ASP A 187 -22.17 -9.45 -0.14
C ASP A 187 -21.41 -8.14 0.17
N PHE A 188 -20.28 -8.20 0.89
CA PHE A 188 -19.59 -7.01 1.39
C PHE A 188 -19.17 -6.02 0.28
N GLU A 189 -18.82 -6.51 -0.91
CA GLU A 189 -18.47 -5.67 -2.06
C GLU A 189 -19.67 -4.80 -2.48
N GLU A 190 -20.87 -5.39 -2.54
CA GLU A 190 -22.12 -4.70 -2.84
C GLU A 190 -22.48 -3.72 -1.72
N LYS A 191 -22.45 -4.17 -0.46
CA LYS A 191 -22.73 -3.32 0.69
C LYS A 191 -21.82 -2.10 0.75
N LEU A 192 -20.52 -2.29 0.48
CA LEU A 192 -19.54 -1.22 0.46
C LEU A 192 -19.77 -0.25 -0.72
N SER A 193 -20.20 -0.76 -1.87
CA SER A 193 -20.60 0.09 -3.01
C SER A 193 -21.79 1.00 -2.67
N GLY A 194 -22.68 0.53 -1.79
CA GLY A 194 -23.81 1.30 -1.23
C GLY A 194 -23.41 2.45 -0.31
N VAL A 195 -22.13 2.56 0.09
CA VAL A 195 -21.62 3.70 0.86
C VAL A 195 -21.17 4.83 -0.07
N TYR A 196 -22.13 5.51 -0.68
CA TYR A 196 -21.89 6.52 -1.73
C TYR A 196 -21.16 7.78 -1.24
N LYS A 197 -21.16 8.08 0.07
CA LYS A 197 -20.37 9.21 0.63
C LYS A 197 -18.95 8.85 1.06
N LEU A 198 -18.55 7.58 0.92
CA LEU A 198 -17.20 7.15 1.26
C LEU A 198 -16.22 7.53 0.15
N LYS A 199 -15.13 8.20 0.52
CA LYS A 199 -14.02 8.52 -0.38
C LYS A 199 -13.45 7.25 -1.02
N GLU A 200 -13.09 7.32 -2.30
CA GLU A 200 -12.61 6.16 -3.05
C GLU A 200 -11.35 5.52 -2.44
N GLY A 201 -10.43 6.34 -1.93
CA GLY A 201 -9.22 5.85 -1.26
C GLY A 201 -9.55 5.00 -0.03
N ASP A 202 -10.47 5.46 0.81
CA ASP A 202 -10.88 4.72 2.01
C ASP A 202 -11.75 3.50 1.67
N ARG A 203 -12.52 3.56 0.58
CA ARG A 203 -13.21 2.39 0.01
C ARG A 203 -12.22 1.28 -0.34
N LYS A 204 -11.16 1.59 -1.09
CA LYS A 204 -10.10 0.61 -1.45
C LYS A 204 -9.41 0.05 -0.21
N LYS A 205 -9.13 0.90 0.80
CA LYS A 205 -8.55 0.44 2.08
C LYS A 205 -9.47 -0.54 2.80
N ILE A 206 -10.75 -0.23 2.95
CA ILE A 206 -11.73 -1.15 3.57
C ILE A 206 -11.79 -2.45 2.78
N LEU A 207 -11.90 -2.37 1.46
CA LEU A 207 -12.00 -3.53 0.59
C LEU A 207 -10.80 -4.46 0.75
N ASN A 208 -9.57 -3.92 0.74
CA ASN A 208 -8.37 -4.68 1.06
C ASN A 208 -8.41 -5.28 2.46
N LYS A 209 -8.79 -4.50 3.48
CA LYS A 209 -8.88 -5.00 4.87
C LYS A 209 -9.85 -6.17 5.00
N VAL A 210 -10.98 -6.15 4.28
CA VAL A 210 -11.94 -7.27 4.25
C VAL A 210 -11.38 -8.46 3.50
N PHE A 211 -10.76 -8.26 2.33
CA PHE A 211 -10.12 -9.37 1.60
C PHE A 211 -9.05 -10.06 2.44
N ILE A 212 -8.20 -9.31 3.14
CA ILE A 212 -7.15 -9.89 4.01
C ILE A 212 -7.75 -10.62 5.21
N TYR A 213 -8.78 -10.05 5.84
CA TYR A 213 -9.50 -10.72 6.92
C TYR A 213 -10.07 -12.07 6.47
N LYS A 214 -10.78 -12.08 5.33
CA LYS A 214 -11.35 -13.31 4.75
C LYS A 214 -10.27 -14.27 4.27
N ALA A 215 -9.17 -13.79 3.68
CA ALA A 215 -8.06 -14.64 3.26
C ALA A 215 -7.42 -15.35 4.46
N ASN A 216 -7.25 -14.66 5.59
CA ASN A 216 -6.78 -15.27 6.82
C ASN A 216 -7.77 -16.32 7.35
N ASP A 217 -9.07 -16.04 7.35
CA ASP A 217 -10.10 -17.02 7.73
C ASP A 217 -10.08 -18.27 6.84
N SER A 218 -10.02 -18.10 5.51
CA SER A 218 -9.87 -19.21 4.55
C SER A 218 -8.61 -20.03 4.81
N PHE A 219 -7.48 -19.37 5.12
CA PHE A 219 -6.25 -20.05 5.48
C PHE A 219 -6.41 -20.93 6.74
N GLN A 220 -7.03 -20.42 7.82
CA GLN A 220 -7.24 -21.21 9.05
C GLN A 220 -8.15 -22.41 8.82
N LYS A 221 -9.07 -22.30 7.85
CA LYS A 221 -9.98 -23.38 7.42
C LYS A 221 -9.34 -24.34 6.41
N GLU A 222 -8.03 -24.23 6.18
CA GLU A 222 -7.29 -25.02 5.19
C GLU A 222 -7.81 -24.87 3.74
N SER A 223 -8.53 -23.78 3.44
CA SER A 223 -9.00 -23.46 2.10
C SER A 223 -7.98 -22.55 1.39
N TYR A 224 -6.85 -23.14 1.00
CA TYR A 224 -5.69 -22.40 0.50
C TYR A 224 -5.93 -21.77 -0.89
N GLU A 225 -6.64 -22.45 -1.79
CA GLU A 225 -7.02 -21.85 -3.07
C GLU A 225 -7.90 -20.62 -2.90
N GLU A 226 -8.89 -20.66 -2.00
CA GLU A 226 -9.76 -19.52 -1.73
C GLU A 226 -8.98 -18.38 -1.07
N CYS A 227 -8.05 -18.70 -0.17
CA CYS A 227 -7.11 -17.74 0.37
C CYS A 227 -6.34 -17.01 -0.76
N ALA A 228 -5.78 -17.77 -1.72
CA ALA A 228 -5.06 -17.20 -2.86
C ALA A 228 -5.95 -16.33 -3.77
N LYS A 229 -7.18 -16.77 -4.05
CA LYS A 229 -8.17 -16.00 -4.84
C LYS A 229 -8.50 -14.66 -4.18
N LEU A 230 -8.70 -14.64 -2.85
CA LEU A 230 -8.95 -13.42 -2.09
C LEU A 230 -7.73 -12.47 -2.09
N LEU A 231 -6.51 -13.00 -1.98
CA LEU A 231 -5.29 -12.20 -2.10
C LEU A 231 -5.13 -11.58 -3.49
N GLU A 232 -5.49 -12.27 -4.56
CA GLU A 232 -5.49 -11.69 -5.91
C GLU A 232 -6.52 -10.57 -6.07
N LYS A 233 -7.70 -10.69 -5.43
CA LYS A 233 -8.67 -9.59 -5.39
C LYS A 233 -8.11 -8.38 -4.61
N ALA A 234 -7.42 -8.60 -3.49
CA ALA A 234 -6.74 -7.52 -2.77
C ALA A 234 -5.63 -6.87 -3.62
N LYS A 235 -4.87 -7.67 -4.37
CA LYS A 235 -3.83 -7.19 -5.29
C LYS A 235 -4.36 -6.24 -6.35
N LYS A 236 -5.52 -6.55 -6.94
CA LYS A 236 -6.20 -5.68 -7.91
C LYS A 236 -6.54 -4.30 -7.33
N ASN A 237 -6.67 -4.21 -6.01
CA ASN A 237 -6.92 -3.00 -5.24
C ASN A 237 -5.64 -2.39 -4.63
N GLY A 238 -4.45 -2.79 -5.12
CA GLY A 238 -3.17 -2.20 -4.74
C GLY A 238 -2.50 -2.82 -3.50
N TYR A 239 -3.04 -3.91 -2.95
CA TYR A 239 -2.38 -4.61 -1.85
C TYR A 239 -1.17 -5.42 -2.34
N ASN A 240 -0.04 -5.33 -1.63
CA ASN A 240 1.09 -6.23 -1.86
C ASN A 240 0.83 -7.56 -1.16
N ILE A 241 0.50 -8.60 -1.93
CA ILE A 241 0.18 -9.94 -1.41
C ILE A 241 1.28 -10.56 -0.54
N LYS A 242 2.53 -10.15 -0.72
CA LYS A 242 3.66 -10.62 0.10
C LYS A 242 3.61 -10.11 1.54
N ASN A 243 2.88 -9.03 1.79
CA ASN A 243 2.64 -8.52 3.14
C ASN A 243 1.61 -9.36 3.90
N PHE A 244 1.00 -10.38 3.27
CA PHE A 244 0.15 -11.32 3.97
C PHE A 244 1.01 -12.17 4.92
N PRO A 245 0.73 -12.19 6.23
CA PRO A 245 1.64 -12.80 7.22
C PRO A 245 1.98 -14.27 6.96
N LYS A 246 1.07 -15.02 6.33
CA LYS A 246 1.23 -16.44 6.03
C LYS A 246 1.51 -16.71 4.54
N TYR A 247 2.05 -15.74 3.81
CA TYR A 247 2.24 -15.86 2.37
C TYR A 247 3.13 -17.05 1.97
N ASN A 248 4.31 -17.20 2.59
CA ASN A 248 5.22 -18.31 2.28
C ASN A 248 4.64 -19.68 2.69
N GLU A 249 3.93 -19.72 3.82
CA GLU A 249 3.23 -20.93 4.28
C GLU A 249 2.12 -21.32 3.29
N LEU A 250 1.35 -20.34 2.80
CA LEU A 250 0.31 -20.53 1.79
C LEU A 250 0.88 -21.14 0.51
N LEU A 251 2.00 -20.61 0.00
CA LEU A 251 2.66 -21.18 -1.17
C LEU A 251 3.06 -22.64 -0.95
N THR A 252 3.58 -22.95 0.24
CA THR A 252 3.98 -24.33 0.60
C THR A 252 2.77 -25.27 0.62
N LYS A 253 1.64 -24.82 1.16
CA LYS A 253 0.39 -25.59 1.23
C LYS A 253 -0.21 -25.85 -0.15
N LEU A 254 -0.31 -24.82 -0.99
CA LEU A 254 -0.77 -24.94 -2.38
C LEU A 254 0.07 -25.97 -3.14
N ASN A 255 1.40 -25.89 -3.03
CA ASN A 255 2.31 -26.85 -3.67
C ASN A 255 2.16 -28.29 -3.17
N THR A 256 1.68 -28.48 -1.93
CA THR A 256 1.50 -29.82 -1.35
C THR A 256 0.19 -30.46 -1.82
N GLU A 257 -0.84 -29.66 -2.05
CA GLU A 257 -2.11 -30.11 -2.65
C GLU A 257 -1.89 -30.54 -4.11
N ASP A 258 -1.09 -29.79 -4.87
CA ASP A 258 -0.71 -30.16 -6.24
C ASP A 258 0.04 -31.51 -6.27
N LYS A 259 0.98 -31.75 -5.33
CA LYS A 259 1.71 -33.04 -5.25
C LYS A 259 0.80 -34.25 -5.06
N LYS A 260 -0.28 -34.13 -4.29
CA LYS A 260 -1.25 -35.24 -4.11
C LYS A 260 -1.98 -35.59 -5.42
N GLN A 261 -2.23 -34.60 -6.29
CA GLN A 261 -2.82 -34.86 -7.61
C GLN A 261 -1.81 -35.44 -8.62
N PHE A 262 -0.51 -35.17 -8.44
CA PHE A 262 0.56 -35.69 -9.28
C PHE A 262 1.00 -37.13 -8.92
N GLU A 263 0.96 -37.53 -7.65
CA GLU A 263 1.29 -38.91 -7.23
C GLU A 263 0.29 -39.95 -7.78
N ASP A 264 -0.99 -39.58 -7.94
CA ASP A 264 -2.01 -40.43 -8.58
C ASP A 264 -1.89 -40.44 -10.13
N ASN A 265 -1.13 -39.51 -10.71
CA ASN A 265 -0.91 -39.36 -12.16
C ASN A 265 0.58 -39.55 -12.53
N SER A 266 1.19 -40.64 -12.07
CA SER A 266 2.57 -41.06 -12.39
C SER A 266 2.82 -41.39 -13.88
N SER A 267 2.10 -40.80 -14.82
CA SER A 267 2.33 -40.91 -16.25
C SER A 267 2.18 -39.60 -17.03
N GLY A 268 2.29 -38.44 -16.35
CA GLY A 268 2.27 -37.12 -17.00
C GLY A 268 3.42 -36.97 -18.01
N GLN A 269 3.21 -37.50 -19.21
CA GLN A 269 4.09 -37.42 -20.36
C GLN A 269 4.38 -35.97 -20.67
N TYR A 270 5.63 -35.55 -20.50
CA TYR A 270 6.09 -34.29 -21.03
C TYR A 270 6.23 -34.44 -22.54
N THR A 271 5.42 -33.72 -23.31
CA THR A 271 5.61 -33.66 -24.77
C THR A 271 6.73 -32.67 -25.08
N TYR A 272 7.97 -33.17 -25.01
CA TYR A 272 9.11 -32.45 -25.55
C TYR A 272 8.92 -32.26 -27.05
N LYS A 273 9.12 -31.04 -27.56
CA LYS A 273 9.26 -30.79 -29.00
C LYS A 273 10.64 -31.21 -29.55
N ASN A 274 11.42 -31.97 -28.77
CA ASN A 274 12.71 -32.46 -29.20
C ASN A 274 12.53 -33.70 -30.08
N SER A 275 13.00 -33.64 -31.32
CA SER A 275 13.03 -34.75 -32.26
C SER A 275 14.16 -35.75 -31.99
N ASN A 276 14.98 -35.53 -30.94
CA ASN A 276 16.16 -36.34 -30.66
C ASN A 276 16.05 -37.08 -29.30
N PRO A 277 15.75 -38.39 -29.29
CA PRO A 277 15.35 -39.16 -28.09
C PRO A 277 16.52 -39.65 -27.21
N THR A 278 17.75 -39.15 -27.42
CA THR A 278 18.94 -39.76 -26.81
C THR A 278 19.13 -39.43 -25.33
N ILE A 279 18.35 -38.50 -24.77
CA ILE A 279 18.42 -38.17 -23.34
C ILE A 279 17.00 -38.27 -22.80
N GLY A 280 16.63 -39.48 -22.44
CA GLY A 280 15.39 -39.76 -21.72
C GLY A 280 15.32 -38.97 -20.42
N GLU A 281 14.08 -38.71 -19.99
CA GLU A 281 13.68 -37.91 -18.82
C GLU A 281 14.49 -38.16 -17.53
N SER A 282 15.13 -39.33 -17.40
CA SER A 282 15.84 -39.75 -16.18
C SER A 282 17.16 -39.04 -15.90
N TYR A 283 17.82 -38.40 -16.88
CA TYR A 283 19.13 -37.76 -16.68
C TYR A 283 19.07 -36.22 -16.57
N VAL A 284 18.03 -35.58 -17.11
CA VAL A 284 17.93 -34.11 -17.16
C VAL A 284 17.56 -33.52 -15.80
N ASN A 285 16.97 -34.32 -14.89
CA ASN A 285 16.30 -33.84 -13.67
C ASN A 285 16.62 -34.61 -12.37
N SER A 286 17.56 -35.56 -12.37
CA SER A 286 17.83 -36.40 -11.20
C SER A 286 18.39 -35.65 -9.98
N LEU A 287 18.96 -34.46 -10.19
CA LEU A 287 19.61 -33.65 -9.16
C LEU A 287 18.65 -32.69 -8.41
N GLY A 288 17.39 -32.59 -8.82
CA GLY A 288 16.46 -31.60 -8.25
C GLY A 288 16.87 -30.15 -8.59
N ASN A 289 16.62 -29.22 -7.66
CA ASN A 289 17.05 -27.83 -7.84
C ASN A 289 18.57 -27.74 -7.72
N VAL A 290 19.23 -27.11 -8.70
CA VAL A 290 20.69 -27.02 -8.77
C VAL A 290 21.17 -25.63 -8.41
N TYR A 291 22.11 -25.53 -7.46
CA TYR A 291 22.75 -24.28 -7.07
C TYR A 291 24.27 -24.38 -7.19
N TYR A 292 24.85 -23.53 -8.04
CA TYR A 292 26.27 -23.29 -8.17
C TYR A 292 26.63 -21.85 -7.80
N LYS A 293 27.76 -21.70 -7.12
CA LYS A 293 28.31 -20.39 -6.74
C LYS A 293 29.06 -19.74 -7.91
N ASP A 294 29.71 -20.53 -8.76
CA ASP A 294 30.33 -20.06 -10.00
C ASP A 294 29.32 -20.19 -11.16
N HIS A 295 29.06 -19.08 -11.85
CA HIS A 295 28.13 -19.04 -12.98
C HIS A 295 28.56 -19.94 -14.14
N ASN A 296 29.86 -20.19 -14.30
CA ASN A 296 30.37 -21.02 -15.37
C ASN A 296 29.90 -22.48 -15.25
N GLU A 297 29.61 -22.96 -14.03
CA GLU A 297 29.11 -24.31 -13.81
C GLU A 297 27.73 -24.51 -14.46
N TYR A 298 26.88 -23.48 -14.52
CA TYR A 298 25.59 -23.56 -15.21
C TYR A 298 25.74 -23.74 -16.73
N ASN A 299 26.85 -23.33 -17.35
CA ASN A 299 27.05 -23.54 -18.78
C ASN A 299 27.14 -25.04 -19.12
N ASN A 300 27.75 -25.82 -18.23
CA ASN A 300 27.92 -27.27 -18.38
C ASN A 300 26.66 -28.06 -17.96
N LEU A 301 25.72 -27.43 -17.25
CA LEU A 301 24.46 -28.05 -16.87
C LEU A 301 23.60 -28.31 -18.11
N GLN A 302 23.37 -29.58 -18.41
CA GLN A 302 22.45 -30.02 -19.48
C GLN A 302 21.04 -30.31 -18.95
N GLY A 303 20.76 -29.93 -17.71
CA GLY A 303 19.47 -30.03 -17.04
C GLY A 303 18.78 -28.69 -16.84
N TYR A 304 17.66 -28.73 -16.12
CA TYR A 304 17.00 -27.53 -15.60
C TYR A 304 17.63 -27.09 -14.28
N ILE A 305 17.72 -25.79 -14.04
CA ILE A 305 18.14 -25.22 -12.76
C ILE A 305 17.06 -25.48 -11.70
N ILE A 306 15.78 -25.32 -12.06
CA ILE A 306 14.64 -25.62 -11.21
C ILE A 306 13.63 -26.46 -12.01
N PRO A 307 13.76 -27.80 -12.03
CA PRO A 307 12.92 -28.68 -12.85
C PRO A 307 11.42 -28.44 -12.66
N GLN A 308 10.98 -28.20 -11.42
CA GLN A 308 9.57 -28.07 -11.05
C GLN A 308 8.99 -26.65 -11.16
N SER A 309 9.71 -25.70 -11.78
CA SER A 309 9.24 -24.31 -11.91
C SER A 309 7.98 -24.14 -12.78
N ASN A 310 7.59 -25.18 -13.51
CA ASN A 310 6.35 -25.22 -14.30
C ASN A 310 5.17 -25.89 -13.57
N GLN A 311 5.41 -26.53 -12.42
CA GLN A 311 4.43 -27.37 -11.71
C GLN A 311 4.08 -26.90 -10.31
N ARG A 312 4.88 -26.01 -9.72
CA ARG A 312 4.64 -25.50 -8.36
C ARG A 312 5.05 -24.05 -8.24
N TYR A 313 4.51 -23.36 -7.26
CA TYR A 313 4.95 -22.02 -6.89
C TYR A 313 6.34 -22.04 -6.26
N LEU A 314 7.20 -21.13 -6.69
CA LEU A 314 8.49 -20.90 -6.07
C LEU A 314 8.37 -19.93 -4.88
N THR A 315 9.27 -20.04 -3.91
CA THR A 315 9.32 -19.18 -2.72
C THR A 315 10.54 -18.27 -2.73
N GLU A 316 10.51 -17.19 -1.94
CA GLU A 316 11.70 -16.34 -1.78
C GLU A 316 12.82 -17.08 -1.05
N ASP A 317 12.46 -17.91 -0.08
CA ASP A 317 13.41 -18.67 0.73
C ASP A 317 14.23 -19.67 -0.08
N GLU A 318 13.62 -20.32 -1.08
CA GLU A 318 14.38 -21.21 -1.97
C GLU A 318 15.25 -20.43 -2.97
N LEU A 319 14.84 -19.21 -3.33
CA LEU A 319 15.53 -18.39 -4.33
C LEU A 319 16.61 -17.48 -3.73
N LYS A 320 16.68 -17.35 -2.40
CA LYS A 320 17.52 -16.35 -1.72
C LYS A 320 19.01 -16.46 -2.02
N ASN A 321 19.52 -17.67 -2.23
CA ASN A 321 20.95 -17.93 -2.48
C ASN A 321 21.37 -17.67 -3.93
N TYR A 322 20.42 -17.67 -4.88
CA TYR A 322 20.68 -17.43 -6.29
C TYR A 322 20.92 -15.94 -6.53
N ASP A 323 22.01 -15.62 -7.22
CA ASP A 323 22.32 -14.24 -7.57
C ASP A 323 21.43 -13.72 -8.70
N LYS A 324 21.58 -12.44 -9.07
CA LYS A 324 20.80 -11.82 -10.14
C LYS A 324 20.90 -12.60 -11.47
N TYR A 325 22.11 -12.97 -11.87
CA TYR A 325 22.35 -13.67 -13.14
C TYR A 325 21.60 -14.99 -13.17
N THR A 326 21.70 -15.78 -12.10
CA THR A 326 21.05 -17.09 -12.06
C THR A 326 19.53 -16.98 -11.94
N LEU A 327 19.01 -16.00 -11.20
CA LEU A 327 17.57 -15.72 -11.17
C LEU A 327 17.02 -15.38 -12.57
N ASP A 328 17.77 -14.60 -13.35
CA ASP A 328 17.42 -14.30 -14.73
C ASP A 328 17.51 -15.56 -15.63
N LEU A 329 18.48 -16.47 -15.41
CA LEU A 329 18.53 -17.76 -16.10
C LEU A 329 17.30 -18.62 -15.78
N ILE A 330 16.94 -18.79 -14.50
CA ILE A 330 15.77 -19.56 -14.07
C ILE A 330 14.48 -18.98 -14.68
N ARG A 331 14.35 -17.65 -14.70
CA ARG A 331 13.18 -17.01 -15.33
C ARG A 331 13.11 -17.32 -16.83
N ASN A 332 14.23 -17.20 -17.53
CA ASN A 332 14.29 -17.45 -18.96
C ASN A 332 14.18 -18.94 -19.29
N GLU A 333 14.53 -19.85 -18.37
CA GLU A 333 14.35 -21.29 -18.53
C GLU A 333 12.87 -21.65 -18.74
N ILE A 334 11.95 -20.99 -18.03
CA ILE A 334 10.51 -21.20 -18.20
C ILE A 334 10.09 -20.91 -19.65
N TYR A 335 10.57 -19.80 -20.23
CA TYR A 335 10.32 -19.48 -21.64
C TYR A 335 11.04 -20.43 -22.60
N ALA A 336 12.25 -20.87 -22.24
CA ALA A 336 13.06 -21.77 -23.05
C ALA A 336 12.40 -23.15 -23.22
N ARG A 337 11.66 -23.63 -22.20
CA ARG A 337 10.90 -24.89 -22.27
C ARG A 337 9.87 -24.91 -23.40
N TYR A 338 9.35 -23.74 -23.77
CA TYR A 338 8.42 -23.57 -24.89
C TYR A 338 9.10 -23.18 -26.21
N GLY A 339 10.43 -23.08 -26.22
CA GLY A 339 11.21 -22.76 -27.41
C GLY A 339 11.36 -21.27 -27.69
N TYR A 340 11.23 -20.39 -26.69
CA TYR A 340 11.41 -18.95 -26.89
C TYR A 340 12.71 -18.59 -27.61
N ALA A 341 12.61 -17.83 -28.68
CA ALA A 341 13.74 -17.45 -29.53
C ALA A 341 14.62 -16.34 -28.91
N PHE A 342 15.57 -16.69 -28.05
CA PHE A 342 16.49 -15.73 -27.45
C PHE A 342 17.41 -15.07 -28.48
N LYS A 343 17.50 -13.74 -28.43
CA LYS A 343 18.34 -12.93 -29.34
C LYS A 343 19.52 -12.28 -28.63
N GLU A 344 19.36 -12.00 -27.35
CA GLU A 344 20.33 -11.27 -26.54
C GLU A 344 21.22 -12.23 -25.73
N GLU A 345 22.48 -11.86 -25.58
CA GLU A 345 23.37 -12.50 -24.62
C GLU A 345 23.02 -12.09 -23.18
N PRO A 346 23.23 -12.95 -22.19
CA PRO A 346 23.84 -14.29 -22.27
C PRO A 346 22.87 -15.42 -22.66
N PHE A 347 21.56 -15.14 -22.71
CA PHE A 347 20.53 -16.17 -22.84
C PHE A 347 20.59 -16.90 -24.18
N LYS A 348 20.92 -16.19 -25.26
CA LYS A 348 21.09 -16.77 -26.59
C LYS A 348 22.15 -17.88 -26.56
N SER A 349 23.37 -17.60 -26.13
CA SER A 349 24.43 -18.60 -26.07
C SER A 349 24.14 -19.68 -25.02
N TYR A 350 23.63 -19.29 -23.86
CA TYR A 350 23.31 -20.23 -22.78
C TYR A 350 22.31 -21.31 -23.20
N PHE A 351 21.13 -20.91 -23.71
CA PHE A 351 20.07 -21.86 -24.07
C PHE A 351 20.39 -22.62 -25.37
N SER A 352 21.09 -22.00 -26.31
CA SER A 352 21.52 -22.68 -27.54
C SER A 352 22.50 -23.83 -27.27
N ASN A 353 23.18 -23.82 -26.12
CA ASN A 353 24.06 -24.91 -25.66
C ASN A 353 23.33 -25.96 -24.80
N LYS A 354 22.00 -25.88 -24.65
CA LYS A 354 21.20 -26.87 -23.91
C LYS A 354 20.61 -27.89 -24.87
N ASN A 355 20.90 -29.16 -24.63
CA ASN A 355 20.40 -30.27 -25.45
C ASN A 355 18.87 -30.43 -25.47
N TRP A 356 18.18 -29.86 -24.47
CA TRP A 356 16.72 -29.90 -24.33
C TRP A 356 16.02 -28.70 -24.98
N TYR A 357 16.76 -27.63 -25.29
CA TYR A 357 16.18 -26.41 -25.85
C TYR A 357 16.05 -26.51 -27.36
N VAL A 358 14.83 -26.34 -27.87
CA VAL A 358 14.53 -26.29 -29.29
C VAL A 358 13.74 -25.02 -29.56
N LYS A 359 14.28 -24.15 -30.42
CA LYS A 359 13.64 -22.89 -30.78
C LYS A 359 12.33 -23.15 -31.55
N ASP A 360 11.27 -22.46 -31.14
CA ASP A 360 9.96 -22.46 -31.77
C ASP A 360 9.53 -21.02 -32.07
N GLU A 361 9.50 -20.68 -33.36
CA GLU A 361 9.11 -19.34 -33.82
C GLU A 361 7.63 -19.02 -33.59
N SER A 362 6.79 -20.02 -33.31
CA SER A 362 5.36 -19.80 -32.99
C SER A 362 5.16 -19.26 -31.58
N PHE A 363 6.03 -19.63 -30.63
CA PHE A 363 5.95 -19.18 -29.25
C PHE A 363 6.40 -17.73 -29.11
N LYS A 364 5.52 -16.85 -28.61
CA LYS A 364 5.82 -15.41 -28.47
C LYS A 364 6.20 -15.01 -27.05
N GLY A 365 6.03 -15.90 -26.08
CA GLY A 365 6.31 -15.62 -24.67
C GLY A 365 5.29 -14.66 -24.05
N SER A 366 4.05 -14.64 -24.57
CA SER A 366 2.96 -13.88 -23.96
C SER A 366 2.43 -14.56 -22.70
N ASP A 367 1.87 -13.79 -21.77
CA ASP A 367 1.32 -14.33 -20.51
C ASP A 367 0.24 -15.41 -20.75
N SER A 368 -0.50 -15.35 -21.86
CA SER A 368 -1.53 -16.33 -22.21
C SER A 368 -1.01 -17.69 -22.66
N GLU A 369 0.28 -17.77 -23.01
CA GLU A 369 0.93 -19.01 -23.44
C GLU A 369 1.56 -19.79 -22.26
N LEU A 370 1.46 -19.25 -21.04
CA LEU A 370 2.06 -19.80 -19.82
C LEU A 370 0.98 -20.25 -18.84
N ASN A 371 1.31 -21.27 -18.05
CA ASN A 371 0.41 -21.72 -16.99
C ASN A 371 0.46 -20.81 -15.75
N GLU A 372 -0.44 -21.04 -14.79
CA GLU A 372 -0.55 -20.20 -13.60
C GLU A 372 0.73 -20.20 -12.74
N HIS A 373 1.35 -21.37 -12.51
CA HIS A 373 2.59 -21.48 -11.74
C HIS A 373 3.73 -20.71 -12.43
N GLU A 374 3.89 -20.88 -13.73
CA GLU A 374 4.92 -20.21 -14.53
C GLU A 374 4.79 -18.69 -14.47
N LEU A 375 3.57 -18.18 -14.66
CA LEU A 375 3.29 -16.75 -14.56
C LEU A 375 3.63 -16.17 -13.19
N LYS A 376 3.31 -16.90 -12.12
CA LYS A 376 3.65 -16.48 -10.76
C LYS A 376 5.15 -16.53 -10.51
N ASN A 377 5.80 -17.60 -10.94
CA ASN A 377 7.23 -17.83 -10.74
C ASN A 377 8.07 -16.81 -11.51
N ILE A 378 7.73 -16.52 -12.77
CA ILE A 378 8.38 -15.47 -13.57
C ILE A 378 8.30 -14.11 -12.87
N LYS A 379 7.12 -13.76 -12.33
CA LYS A 379 6.92 -12.50 -11.60
C LYS A 379 7.78 -12.44 -10.34
N LEU A 380 7.84 -13.53 -9.57
CA LEU A 380 8.68 -13.64 -8.39
C LEU A 380 10.17 -13.49 -8.74
N LEU A 381 10.64 -14.23 -9.75
CA LEU A 381 12.03 -14.22 -10.21
C LEU A 381 12.46 -12.83 -10.72
N LEU A 382 11.60 -12.16 -11.48
CA LEU A 382 11.83 -10.78 -11.93
C LEU A 382 11.95 -9.81 -10.75
N GLU A 383 11.06 -9.93 -9.76
CA GLU A 383 11.11 -9.05 -8.58
C GLU A 383 12.39 -9.25 -7.78
N LEU A 384 12.78 -10.50 -7.51
CA LEU A 384 14.01 -10.81 -6.77
C LEU A 384 15.27 -10.39 -7.54
N SER A 385 15.30 -10.63 -8.86
CA SER A 385 16.38 -10.19 -9.75
C SER A 385 16.52 -8.65 -9.75
N SER A 386 15.41 -7.90 -9.67
CA SER A 386 15.46 -6.43 -9.67
C SER A 386 15.96 -5.81 -8.35
N LYS A 387 16.01 -6.59 -7.27
CA LYS A 387 16.49 -6.16 -5.94
C LYS A 387 17.96 -6.48 -5.70
N LYS A 388 18.57 -7.28 -6.57
CA LYS A 388 19.99 -7.66 -6.55
C LYS A 388 20.71 -6.94 -7.68
#